data_AF-A0A2W5QQD4-F1
#
_entry.id   AF-A0A2W5QQD4-F1
#
_cell.length_a   1.000
_cell.length_b   1.000
_cell.length_c   1.000
_cell.angle_alpha   90.00
_cell.angle_beta   90.00
_cell.angle_gamma   90.00
#
_symmetry.space_group_name_H-M   'P 1'
#
loop_
_entity.id
_entity.type
_entity.pdbx_description
1 polymer ?
#
loop_
_entity_poly.entity_id
_entity_poly.type
_entity_poly.pdbx_seq_one_letter_code
_entity_poly.pdbx_strand_id
1 'polypeptide(L)'
;MLAEFTAWLWSLLVEVFSAAWGFVQDSFVNALDLLVSGFASLVASIPVPSFMAGGLGAVFGGLDSGVLWLLTQAGLPQALGILGAGYAFRLARKFFTLFQW
;
A
#
# COMPACT_ATOMS: atom_id res chain seq x y z
N MET A 1 -52.64 -2.25 -20.71
CA MET A 1 -52.28 -1.10 -21.58
C MET A 1 -52.01 0.18 -20.79
N LEU A 2 -52.99 0.93 -20.26
CA LEU A 2 -52.69 2.17 -19.51
C LEU A 2 -51.89 1.95 -18.22
N ALA A 3 -52.20 0.90 -17.45
CA ALA A 3 -51.47 0.58 -16.22
C ALA A 3 -50.00 0.16 -16.45
N GLU A 4 -49.73 -0.57 -17.53
CA GLU A 4 -48.37 -1.00 -17.89
C GLU A 4 -47.52 0.18 -18.39
N PHE A 5 -48.14 1.11 -19.14
CA PHE A 5 -47.49 2.34 -19.56
C PHE A 5 -47.13 3.25 -18.37
N THR A 6 -48.04 3.37 -17.39
CA THR A 6 -47.77 4.10 -16.14
C THR A 6 -46.67 3.43 -15.31
N ALA A 7 -46.64 2.09 -15.24
CA ALA A 7 -45.59 1.36 -14.53
C ALA A 7 -44.20 1.53 -15.18
N TRP A 8 -44.15 1.53 -16.51
CA TRP A 8 -42.91 1.80 -17.26
C TRP A 8 -42.41 3.24 -17.09
N LEU A 9 -43.31 4.23 -17.10
CA LEU A 9 -42.94 5.62 -16.79
C LEU A 9 -42.42 5.77 -15.35
N TRP A 10 -43.02 5.06 -14.40
CA TRP A 10 -42.56 5.06 -13.02
C TRP A 10 -41.19 4.40 -12.86
N SER A 11 -40.92 3.28 -13.56
CA SER A 11 -39.62 2.62 -13.50
C SER A 11 -38.50 3.49 -14.04
N LEU A 12 -38.73 4.21 -15.15
CA LEU A 12 -37.76 5.17 -15.69
C LEU A 12 -37.46 6.30 -14.70
N LEU A 13 -38.47 6.80 -14.00
CA LEU A 13 -38.29 7.88 -13.01
C LEU A 13 -37.48 7.40 -11.80
N VAL A 14 -37.72 6.17 -11.36
CA VAL A 14 -36.94 5.52 -10.28
C VAL A 14 -35.51 5.25 -10.72
N GLU A 15 -35.28 4.79 -11.94
CA GLU A 15 -33.94 4.56 -12.50
C GLU A 15 -33.13 5.85 -12.59
N VAL A 16 -33.73 6.95 -13.04
CA VAL A 16 -33.07 8.26 -13.09
C VAL A 16 -32.71 8.76 -11.69
N PHE A 17 -33.60 8.59 -10.71
CA PHE A 17 -33.31 8.98 -9.33
C PHE A 17 -32.24 8.09 -8.69
N SER A 18 -32.27 6.79 -8.96
CA SER A 18 -31.25 5.84 -8.51
C SER A 18 -29.88 6.16 -9.08
N ALA A 19 -29.79 6.47 -10.38
CA ALA A 19 -28.55 6.88 -11.02
C ALA A 19 -28.02 8.21 -10.46
N ALA A 20 -28.90 9.18 -10.18
CA ALA A 20 -28.53 10.44 -9.54
C ALA A 20 -27.97 10.23 -8.12
N TRP A 21 -28.59 9.32 -7.34
CA TRP A 21 -28.08 8.97 -6.02
C TRP A 21 -26.75 8.20 -6.09
N GLY A 22 -26.61 7.28 -7.03
CA GLY A 22 -25.36 6.56 -7.30
C GLY A 22 -24.22 7.52 -7.64
N PHE A 23 -24.47 8.53 -8.46
CA PHE A 23 -23.48 9.57 -8.78
C PHE A 23 -22.98 10.33 -7.54
N VAL A 24 -23.86 10.63 -6.58
CA VAL A 24 -23.47 11.28 -5.32
C VAL A 24 -22.60 10.36 -4.46
N GLN A 25 -22.96 9.07 -4.37
CA GLN A 25 -22.18 8.07 -3.65
C GLN A 25 -20.79 7.89 -4.27
N ASP A 26 -20.72 7.75 -5.60
CA ASP A 26 -19.47 7.61 -6.34
C ASP A 26 -18.59 8.85 -6.20
N SER A 27 -19.19 10.06 -6.23
CA SER A 27 -18.46 11.32 -6.01
C SER A 27 -17.83 11.38 -4.62
N PHE A 28 -18.53 10.90 -3.59
CA PHE A 28 -18.00 10.84 -2.23
C PHE A 28 -16.86 9.82 -2.08
N VAL A 29 -17.02 8.63 -2.68
CA VAL A 29 -15.96 7.61 -2.70
C VAL A 29 -14.71 8.12 -3.42
N ASN A 30 -14.88 8.75 -4.59
CA ASN A 30 -13.78 9.36 -5.34
C ASN A 30 -13.06 10.46 -4.55
N ALA A 31 -13.80 11.28 -3.79
CA ALA A 31 -13.19 12.32 -2.95
C ALA A 31 -12.33 11.71 -1.82
N LEU A 32 -12.78 10.63 -1.20
CA LEU A 32 -12.00 9.91 -0.19
C LEU A 32 -10.77 9.23 -0.80
N ASP A 33 -10.90 8.64 -1.99
CA ASP A 33 -9.80 8.00 -2.68
C ASP A 33 -8.72 9.02 -3.11
N LEU A 34 -9.12 10.20 -3.58
CA LEU A 34 -8.20 11.32 -3.85
C LEU A 34 -7.46 11.79 -2.60
N LEU A 35 -8.13 11.81 -1.45
CA LEU A 35 -7.51 12.19 -0.18
C LEU A 35 -6.47 11.14 0.25
N VAL A 36 -6.82 9.85 0.21
CA VAL A 36 -5.91 8.76 0.59
C VAL A 36 -4.73 8.65 -0.37
N SER A 37 -4.98 8.74 -1.68
CA SER A 37 -3.91 8.75 -2.70
C SER A 37 -3.01 9.98 -2.56
N GLY A 38 -3.54 11.14 -2.17
CA GLY A 38 -2.77 12.32 -1.81
C GLY A 38 -1.78 12.03 -0.66
N PHE A 39 -2.22 11.42 0.43
CA PHE A 39 -1.33 11.00 1.51
C PHE A 39 -0.31 9.94 1.07
N ALA A 40 -0.72 8.96 0.27
CA ALA A 40 0.18 7.95 -0.27
C ALA A 40 1.28 8.58 -1.15
N SER A 41 0.93 9.57 -1.97
CA SER A 41 1.89 10.30 -2.81
C SER A 41 2.91 11.09 -1.98
N LEU A 42 2.49 11.69 -0.87
CA LEU A 42 3.37 12.39 0.06
C LEU A 42 4.35 11.43 0.74
N VAL A 43 3.89 10.25 1.17
CA VAL A 43 4.77 9.23 1.76
C VAL A 43 5.75 8.69 0.72
N ALA A 44 5.30 8.46 -0.53
CA ALA A 44 6.15 8.01 -1.62
C ALA A 44 7.20 9.06 -2.03
N SER A 45 6.93 10.35 -1.79
CA SER A 45 7.88 11.44 -2.06
C SER A 45 9.04 11.51 -1.07
N ILE A 46 8.98 10.78 0.05
CA ILE A 46 10.06 10.74 1.04
C ILE A 46 11.25 9.99 0.40
N PRO A 47 12.38 10.67 0.14
CA PRO A 47 13.53 10.05 -0.50
C PRO A 47 14.06 8.96 0.42
N VAL A 48 14.14 7.76 -0.13
CA VAL A 48 14.67 6.61 0.57
C VAL A 48 16.16 6.86 0.85
N PRO A 49 16.64 6.78 2.10
CA PRO A 49 18.03 7.07 2.42
C PRO A 49 19.01 6.21 1.63
N SER A 50 20.16 6.78 1.26
CA SER A 50 21.21 6.13 0.45
C SER A 50 21.72 4.80 1.02
N PHE A 51 21.61 4.57 2.33
CA PHE A 51 21.95 3.29 2.96
C PHE A 51 21.02 2.14 2.53
N MET A 52 19.77 2.43 2.13
CA MET A 52 18.85 1.43 1.59
C MET A 52 19.04 1.20 0.09
N ALA A 53 19.63 2.17 -0.63
CA ALA A 53 19.84 2.07 -2.08
C ALA A 53 20.96 1.07 -2.45
N GLY A 54 22.01 0.93 -1.61
CA GLY A 54 23.07 -0.07 -1.81
C GLY A 54 22.78 -1.43 -1.14
N GLY A 55 21.94 -1.43 -0.10
CA GLY A 55 21.67 -2.61 0.73
C GLY A 55 22.93 -3.27 1.31
N LEU A 56 22.73 -4.38 2.03
CA LEU A 56 23.83 -5.26 2.43
C LEU A 56 24.46 -5.96 1.22
N GLY A 57 23.75 -6.08 0.11
CA GLY A 57 24.21 -6.73 -1.12
C GLY A 57 25.45 -6.06 -1.74
N ALA A 58 25.51 -4.72 -1.76
CA ALA A 58 26.71 -4.01 -2.24
C ALA A 58 27.92 -4.22 -1.33
N VAL A 59 27.69 -4.36 -0.01
CA VAL A 59 28.76 -4.63 0.96
C VAL A 59 29.26 -6.07 0.81
N PHE A 60 28.36 -7.06 0.70
CA PHE A 60 28.75 -8.45 0.46
C PHE A 60 29.39 -8.67 -0.91
N GLY A 61 28.95 -7.95 -1.94
CA GLY A 61 29.51 -8.05 -3.29
C GLY A 61 30.94 -7.50 -3.42
N GLY A 62 31.39 -6.67 -2.47
CA GLY A 62 32.76 -6.14 -2.43
C GLY A 62 33.72 -6.95 -1.55
N LEU A 63 33.25 -7.98 -0.85
CA LEU A 63 34.10 -8.84 0.00
C LEU A 63 34.78 -9.93 -0.83
N ASP A 64 36.01 -10.26 -0.45
CA ASP A 64 36.73 -11.38 -1.04
C ASP A 64 36.01 -12.71 -0.77
N SER A 65 36.10 -13.62 -1.73
CA SER A 65 35.44 -14.93 -1.76
C SER A 65 35.72 -15.78 -0.50
N GLY A 66 36.93 -15.71 0.05
CA GLY A 66 37.29 -16.41 1.29
C GLY A 66 36.59 -15.87 2.53
N VAL A 67 36.42 -14.56 2.62
CA VAL A 67 35.69 -13.90 3.72
C VAL A 67 34.20 -14.19 3.62
N LEU A 68 33.65 -14.18 2.40
CA LEU A 68 32.24 -14.46 2.14
C LEU A 68 31.86 -15.90 2.50
N TRP A 69 32.74 -16.87 2.21
CA TRP A 69 32.57 -18.25 2.64
C TRP A 69 32.53 -18.37 4.17
N LEU A 70 33.47 -17.71 4.87
CA LEU A 70 33.56 -17.77 6.34
C LEU A 70 32.33 -17.12 7.01
N LEU A 71 31.85 -15.99 6.48
CA LEU A 71 30.62 -15.33 6.95
C LEU A 71 29.37 -16.18 6.70
N THR A 72 29.35 -16.95 5.61
CA THR A 72 28.24 -17.88 5.32
C THR A 72 28.25 -19.05 6.29
N GLN A 73 29.43 -19.62 6.60
CA GLN A 73 29.56 -20.69 7.60
C GLN A 73 29.25 -20.21 9.03
N ALA A 74 29.56 -18.95 9.34
CA ALA A 74 29.21 -18.33 10.62
C ALA A 74 27.70 -18.02 10.76
N GLY A 75 26.88 -18.26 9.73
CA GLY A 75 25.44 -18.06 9.77
C GLY A 75 25.00 -16.58 9.73
N LEU A 76 25.89 -15.69 9.30
CA LEU A 76 25.64 -14.25 9.26
C LEU A 76 24.43 -13.88 8.38
N PRO A 77 24.19 -14.48 7.19
CA PRO A 77 23.01 -14.18 6.38
C PRO A 77 21.70 -14.50 7.10
N GLN A 78 21.64 -15.63 7.81
CA GLN A 78 20.46 -16.07 8.56
C GLN A 78 20.21 -15.14 9.76
N ALA A 79 21.25 -14.75 10.49
CA ALA A 79 21.14 -13.79 11.59
C ALA A 79 20.63 -12.42 11.12
N LEU A 80 21.15 -11.92 10.00
CA LEU A 80 20.68 -10.66 9.39
C LEU A 80 19.24 -10.76 8.89
N GLY A 81 18.83 -11.91 8.34
CA GLY A 81 17.45 -12.16 7.95
C GLY A 81 16.46 -12.08 9.12
N ILE A 82 16.82 -12.67 10.27
CA ILE A 82 16.00 -12.63 11.49
C ILE A 82 15.91 -11.19 12.04
N LEU A 83 17.02 -10.46 12.08
CA LEU A 83 17.03 -9.05 12.48
C LEU A 83 16.18 -8.18 11.55
N GLY A 84 16.29 -8.39 10.23
CA GLY A 84 15.49 -7.71 9.22
C GLY A 84 14.00 -7.96 9.38
N ALA A 85 13.60 -9.22 9.61
CA ALA A 85 12.21 -9.59 9.87
C ALA A 85 11.66 -8.93 11.14
N GLY A 86 12.46 -8.87 12.21
CA GLY A 86 12.09 -8.18 13.45
C GLY A 86 11.87 -6.68 13.26
N TYR A 87 12.74 -6.02 12.48
CA TYR A 87 12.58 -4.59 12.16
C TYR A 87 11.39 -4.34 11.24
N ALA A 88 11.17 -5.20 10.24
CA ALA A 88 10.02 -5.14 9.34
C ALA A 88 8.72 -5.26 10.12
N PHE A 89 8.63 -6.20 11.07
CA PHE A 89 7.47 -6.32 11.97
C PHE A 89 7.24 -5.05 12.80
N ARG A 90 8.31 -4.48 13.37
CA ARG A 90 8.23 -3.23 14.14
C ARG A 90 7.71 -2.07 13.29
N LEU A 91 8.20 -1.93 12.07
CA LEU A 91 7.76 -0.88 11.14
C LEU A 91 6.32 -1.09 10.69
N ALA A 92 5.97 -2.31 10.27
CA ALA A 92 4.61 -2.66 9.88
C ALA A 92 3.62 -2.31 11.00
N ARG A 93 3.96 -2.66 12.24
CA ARG A 93 3.14 -2.31 13.40
C ARG A 93 2.96 -0.81 13.56
N LYS A 94 4.04 -0.01 13.45
CA LYS A 94 3.94 1.46 13.52
C LYS A 94 3.00 2.02 12.46
N PHE A 95 3.04 1.48 11.23
CA PHE A 95 2.09 1.89 10.18
C PHE A 95 0.65 1.52 10.52
N PHE A 96 0.40 0.28 10.98
CA PHE A 96 -0.94 -0.15 11.38
C PHE A 96 -1.51 0.62 12.57
N THR A 97 -0.66 1.09 13.48
CA THR A 97 -1.08 1.88 14.65
C THR A 97 -0.99 3.38 14.43
N LEU A 98 -0.95 3.86 13.17
CA LEU A 98 -0.86 5.30 12.85
C LEU A 98 0.27 6.02 13.60
N PHE A 99 1.40 5.36 13.78
CA PHE A 99 2.59 5.84 14.50
C PHE A 99 2.37 6.21 15.98
N GLN A 100 1.33 5.68 16.63
CA GLN A 100 1.03 5.93 18.05
C GLN A 100 1.97 5.21 19.05
N TRP A 101 3.13 4.70 18.59
CA TRP A 101 4.09 3.90 19.37
C TRP A 101 5.54 4.25 18.99
#